data_AF-A0AAP0RHV1-F1
#
_entry.id   AF-A0AAP0RHV1-F1
#
_cell.length_a   1.000
_cell.length_b   1.000
_cell.length_c   1.000
_cell.angle_alpha   90.00
_cell.angle_beta   90.00
_cell.angle_gamma   90.00
#
_symmetry.space_group_name_H-M   'P 1'
#
loop_
_entity.id
_entity.type
_entity.pdbx_description
1 polymer ?
#
loop_
_entity_poly.entity_id
_entity_poly.type
_entity_poly.pdbx_seq_one_letter_code
_entity_poly.pdbx_strand_id
1 'polypeptide(L)'
;MEPSLLQRYRSDRRKLVEFILSSGLIKEVRTPSGPTPISDIDLDSISADYLLDCIKSGGVVDISEASKKYCDEFEYPVMIHSQLENPIFFSRIQICQDLLLSVCLLQLM
;
A
#
# COMPACT_ATOMS: atom_id res chain seq x y z
N MET A 1 4.03 -24.60 9.65
CA MET A 1 3.49 -23.67 10.65
C MET A 1 2.86 -22.55 9.87
N GLU A 2 1.53 -22.49 9.83
CA GLU A 2 0.80 -21.50 9.04
C GLU A 2 1.16 -20.07 9.50
N PRO A 3 1.40 -19.12 8.58
CA PRO A 3 1.67 -17.74 8.95
C PRO A 3 0.45 -17.16 9.66
N SER A 4 0.69 -16.35 10.70
CA SER A 4 -0.41 -15.62 11.33
C SER A 4 -1.07 -14.69 10.31
N LEU A 5 -2.36 -14.39 10.50
CA LEU A 5 -3.10 -13.47 9.63
C LEU A 5 -2.36 -12.14 9.41
N LEU A 6 -1.65 -11.68 10.44
CA LEU A 6 -0.83 -10.47 10.41
C LEU A 6 0.38 -10.59 9.47
N GLN A 7 1.06 -11.73 9.49
CA GLN A 7 2.18 -11.98 8.59
C GLN A 7 1.72 -12.11 7.14
N ARG A 8 0.56 -12.74 6.93
CA ARG A 8 -0.07 -12.83 5.61
C ARG A 8 -0.44 -11.43 5.08
N TYR A 9 -1.10 -10.62 5.89
CA TYR A 9 -1.44 -9.24 5.53
C TYR A 9 -0.20 -8.41 5.17
N ARG A 10 0.86 -8.45 6.01
CA ARG A 10 2.12 -7.74 5.71
C ARG A 10 2.72 -8.19 4.38
N SER A 11 2.75 -9.50 4.15
CA SER A 11 3.30 -10.08 2.92
C SER A 11 2.49 -9.69 1.68
N ASP A 12 1.16 -9.75 1.77
CA ASP A 12 0.27 -9.42 0.64
C ASP A 12 0.32 -7.93 0.31
N ARG A 13 0.39 -7.06 1.33
CA ARG A 13 0.60 -5.61 1.13
C ARG A 13 1.95 -5.32 0.47
N ARG A 14 3.04 -5.96 0.92
CA ARG A 14 4.37 -5.79 0.30
C ARG A 14 4.35 -6.16 -1.17
N LYS A 15 3.72 -7.29 -1.53
CA LYS A 15 3.55 -7.72 -2.93
C LYS A 15 2.74 -6.72 -3.75
N LEU A 16 1.70 -6.12 -3.17
CA LEU A 16 0.91 -5.09 -3.85
C LEU A 16 1.76 -3.85 -4.16
N VAL A 17 2.54 -3.37 -3.19
CA VAL A 17 3.47 -2.25 -3.38
C VAL A 17 4.52 -2.56 -4.44
N GLU A 18 5.12 -3.75 -4.39
CA GLU A 18 6.09 -4.24 -5.37
C GLU A 18 5.49 -4.30 -6.78
N PHE A 19 4.26 -4.82 -6.91
CA PHE A 19 3.52 -4.86 -8.16
C PHE A 19 3.26 -3.45 -8.71
N ILE A 20 2.77 -2.53 -7.87
CA ILE A 20 2.50 -1.15 -8.27
C ILE A 20 3.78 -0.47 -8.79
N LEU A 21 4.90 -0.61 -8.08
CA LEU A 21 6.18 -0.03 -8.48
C LEU A 21 6.73 -0.66 -9.77
N SER A 22 6.51 -1.95 -9.97
CA SER A 22 6.99 -2.69 -11.15
C SER A 22 6.05 -2.56 -12.37
N SER A 23 4.80 -2.13 -12.17
CA SER A 23 3.77 -2.07 -13.22
C SER A 23 3.98 -0.95 -14.25
N GLY A 24 4.92 -0.03 -14.01
CA GLY A 24 5.12 1.14 -14.86
C GLY A 24 4.03 2.22 -14.73
N LEU A 25 3.08 2.07 -13.79
CA LEU A 25 2.05 3.08 -13.51
C LEU A 25 2.61 4.34 -12.86
N ILE A 26 3.76 4.22 -12.18
CA ILE A 26 4.49 5.33 -11.58
C ILE A 26 5.49 5.85 -12.61
N LYS A 27 5.34 7.13 -12.97
CA LYS A 27 6.14 7.82 -13.97
C LYS A 27 7.42 8.39 -13.38
N GLU A 28 7.37 8.82 -12.12
CA GLU A 28 8.48 9.48 -11.45
C GLU A 28 8.49 9.10 -9.96
N VAL A 29 9.67 8.73 -9.46
CA VAL A 29 9.92 8.49 -8.04
C VAL A 29 10.87 9.56 -7.53
N ARG A 30 10.43 10.31 -6.53
CA ARG A 30 11.19 11.35 -5.84
C ARG A 30 11.61 10.86 -4.47
N THR A 31 12.85 11.16 -4.15
CA THR A 31 13.47 10.85 -2.86
C THR A 31 14.25 12.09 -2.43
N PRO A 32 14.35 12.37 -1.11
CA PRO A 32 15.05 13.55 -0.61
C PRO A 32 16.50 13.64 -1.08
N SER A 33 17.12 12.48 -1.33
CA SER A 33 18.52 12.35 -1.75
C SER A 33 18.72 12.33 -3.28
N GLY A 34 17.68 12.59 -4.08
CA GLY A 34 17.72 12.42 -5.54
C GLY A 34 17.29 11.01 -5.97
N PRO A 35 17.35 10.67 -7.27
CA PRO A 35 16.80 9.42 -7.81
C PRO A 35 17.40 8.18 -7.12
N THR A 36 16.55 7.40 -6.46
CA THR A 36 16.94 6.14 -5.78
C THR A 36 16.31 4.96 -6.52
N PRO A 37 17.06 3.88 -6.81
CA PRO A 37 16.49 2.69 -7.42
C PRO A 37 15.46 2.05 -6.47
N ILE A 38 14.42 1.44 -7.04
CA ILE A 38 13.33 0.82 -6.27
C ILE A 38 13.84 -0.29 -5.34
N SER A 39 14.95 -0.95 -5.70
CA SER A 39 15.61 -1.98 -4.87
C SER A 39 16.11 -1.47 -3.51
N ASP A 40 16.39 -0.17 -3.40
CA ASP A 40 16.96 0.43 -2.19
C ASP A 40 15.86 1.03 -1.28
N ILE A 41 14.60 0.97 -1.71
CA ILE A 41 13.45 1.46 -0.97
C ILE A 41 12.92 0.34 -0.07
N ASP A 42 12.73 0.66 1.21
CA ASP A 42 12.08 -0.26 2.14
C ASP A 42 10.57 -0.33 1.87
N LEU A 43 10.16 -1.27 1.00
CA LEU A 43 8.76 -1.44 0.59
C LEU A 43 7.82 -1.77 1.75
N ASP A 44 8.34 -2.28 2.87
CA ASP A 44 7.54 -2.61 4.04
C ASP A 44 7.04 -1.36 4.78
N SER A 45 7.67 -0.21 4.58
CA SER A 45 7.31 1.08 5.18
C SER A 45 6.62 2.04 4.22
N ILE A 46 6.08 1.56 3.10
CA ILE A 46 5.39 2.38 2.09
C ILE A 46 3.86 2.20 2.16
N SER A 47 3.12 3.31 2.12
CA SER A 47 1.66 3.29 2.04
C SER A 47 1.19 2.92 0.63
N ALA A 48 0.43 1.84 0.53
CA ALA A 48 -0.19 1.43 -0.73
C ALA A 48 -1.30 2.41 -1.16
N ASP A 49 -2.05 2.96 -0.21
CA ASP A 49 -3.13 3.91 -0.48
C ASP A 49 -2.57 5.21 -1.11
N TYR A 50 -1.47 5.72 -0.56
CA TYR A 50 -0.77 6.87 -1.14
C TYR A 50 -0.29 6.61 -2.58
N LEU A 51 0.30 5.44 -2.84
CA LEU A 51 0.75 5.09 -4.20
C LEU A 51 -0.42 5.08 -5.20
N LEU A 52 -1.58 4.54 -4.79
CA LEU A 52 -2.77 4.52 -5.63
C LEU A 52 -3.30 5.93 -5.92
N ASP A 53 -3.25 6.83 -4.95
CA ASP A 53 -3.63 8.23 -5.16
C ASP A 53 -2.61 8.99 -6.03
N CYS A 54 -1.32 8.68 -5.91
CA CYS A 54 -0.29 9.15 -6.83
C CYS A 54 -0.55 8.70 -8.27
N ILE A 55 -0.94 7.43 -8.48
CA ILE A 55 -1.30 6.92 -9.81
C ILE A 55 -2.46 7.74 -10.40
N LYS A 56 -3.51 8.01 -9.62
CA LYS A 56 -4.66 8.82 -10.06
C LYS A 56 -4.27 10.27 -10.39
N SER A 57 -3.31 10.84 -9.66
CA SER A 57 -2.92 12.25 -9.76
C SER A 57 -1.77 12.52 -10.75
N GLY A 58 -1.26 11.50 -11.44
CA GLY A 58 -0.29 11.68 -12.53
C GLY A 58 0.94 10.77 -12.47
N GLY A 59 1.04 9.91 -11.46
CA GLY A 59 2.09 8.91 -11.31
C GLY A 59 3.40 9.45 -10.75
N VAL A 60 3.37 10.57 -10.02
CA VAL A 60 4.55 11.10 -9.31
C VAL A 60 4.46 10.68 -7.85
N VAL A 61 5.46 9.97 -7.36
CA VAL A 61 5.51 9.42 -6.01
C VAL A 61 6.67 10.06 -5.25
N ASP A 62 6.40 10.60 -4.06
CA ASP A 62 7.42 10.97 -3.09
C ASP A 62 7.54 9.88 -2.03
N ILE A 63 8.72 9.24 -1.95
CA ILE A 63 8.96 8.13 -1.01
C ILE A 63 8.95 8.60 0.44
N SER A 64 9.37 9.83 0.72
CA SER A 64 9.33 10.39 2.07
C SER A 64 7.89 10.60 2.52
N GLU A 65 7.04 11.12 1.65
CA GLU A 65 5.61 11.29 1.95
C GLU A 65 4.91 9.93 2.04
N ALA A 66 5.24 8.98 1.16
CA ALA A 66 4.69 7.63 1.21
C ALA A 66 5.01 6.90 2.53
N SER A 67 6.23 7.10 3.05
CA SER A 67 6.68 6.53 4.32
C SER A 67 6.02 7.22 5.52
N LYS A 68 5.82 8.53 5.44
CA LYS A 68 5.09 9.29 6.46
C LYS A 68 3.63 8.85 6.52
N LYS A 69 2.96 8.74 5.37
CA LYS A 69 1.58 8.26 5.27
C LYS A 69 1.41 6.87 5.83
N TYR A 70 2.38 5.99 5.59
CA TYR A 70 2.44 4.68 6.21
C TYR A 70 2.44 4.78 7.74
N CYS A 71 3.33 5.58 8.33
CA CYS A 71 3.37 5.78 9.78
C CYS A 71 2.06 6.38 10.33
N ASP A 72 1.51 7.39 9.66
CA ASP A 72 0.26 8.04 10.05
C ASP A 72 -0.93 7.05 10.05
N GLU A 73 -0.98 6.14 9.07
CA GLU A 73 -2.00 5.09 8.97
C GLU A 73 -1.91 4.04 10.09
N PHE A 74 -0.70 3.84 10.62
CA PHE A 74 -0.40 2.94 11.74
C PHE A 74 -0.71 3.58 13.10
N GLU A 75 -0.38 4.86 13.27
CA GLU A 75 -0.66 5.62 14.51
C GLU A 75 -2.15 5.95 14.66
N TYR A 76 -2.83 6.22 13.55
CA TYR A 76 -4.25 6.58 13.53
C TYR A 76 -5.01 5.64 12.59
N PRO A 77 -5.23 4.37 12.98
CA PRO A 77 -6.04 3.46 12.19
C PRO A 77 -7.43 4.08 12.00
N VAL A 78 -7.85 4.23 10.74
CA VAL A 78 -9.20 4.69 10.40
C VAL A 78 -10.18 3.71 11.04
N MET A 79 -10.85 4.16 12.10
CA MET A 79 -11.91 3.41 12.74
C MET A 79 -13.11 3.37 11.79
N ILE A 80 -13.23 2.30 11.03
CA ILE A 80 -14.51 1.94 10.44
C ILE A 80 -15.33 1.34 11.58
N HIS A 81 -16.35 2.06 12.04
CA HIS A 81 -17.31 1.56 13.03
C HIS A 81 -18.07 0.36 12.43
N SER A 82 -17.51 -0.84 12.53
CA SER A 82 -18.23 -2.09 12.35
C SER A 82 -18.51 -2.70 13.72
N GLN A 83 -19.75 -3.17 13.92
CA GLN A 83 -20.23 -3.74 15.18
C GLN A 83 -19.69 -5.16 15.44
N LEU A 84 -18.39 -5.39 15.25
CA LEU A 84 -17.76 -6.67 15.56
C LEU A 84 -16.66 -6.49 16.61
N GLU A 85 -16.64 -7.38 17.60
CA GLU A 85 -15.84 -7.35 18.83
C GLU A 85 -14.30 -7.44 18.63
N ASN A 86 -13.78 -7.26 17.41
CA ASN A 86 -12.35 -7.06 17.13
C ASN A 86 -12.13 -6.11 15.93
N PRO A 87 -12.31 -4.78 16.12
CA PRO A 87 -12.57 -3.83 15.02
C PRO A 87 -11.33 -3.30 14.29
N ILE A 88 -10.13 -3.34 14.88
CA ILE A 88 -8.95 -2.66 14.31
C ILE A 88 -8.24 -3.52 13.26
N PHE A 89 -8.26 -4.85 13.43
CA PHE A 89 -7.47 -5.77 12.62
C PHE A 89 -8.19 -6.23 11.34
N PHE A 90 -9.51 -6.42 11.42
CA PHE A 90 -10.31 -6.94 10.31
C PHE A 90 -10.63 -5.90 9.23
N SER A 91 -10.79 -4.63 9.62
CA SER A 91 -11.28 -3.58 8.73
C SER A 91 -10.35 -3.23 7.57
N ARG A 92 -9.02 -3.39 7.72
CA ARG A 92 -8.05 -3.08 6.65
C ARG A 92 -7.64 -4.28 5.80
N ILE A 93 -7.76 -5.51 6.31
CA ILE A 93 -7.53 -6.73 5.52
C ILE A 93 -8.58 -6.86 4.41
N GLN A 94 -9.84 -6.52 4.71
CA GLN A 94 -10.93 -6.59 3.74
C GLN A 94 -10.76 -5.59 2.58
N ILE A 95 -10.26 -4.38 2.87
CA ILE A 95 -10.02 -3.34 1.84
C ILE A 95 -8.94 -3.77 0.85
N CYS A 96 -7.85 -4.39 1.31
CA CYS A 96 -6.84 -4.93 0.39
C CYS A 96 -7.41 -6.00 -0.53
N GLN A 97 -8.38 -6.80 -0.08
CA GLN A 97 -8.96 -7.89 -0.87
C GLN A 97 -9.98 -7.38 -1.91
N ASP A 98 -10.79 -6.39 -1.55
CA ASP A 98 -11.77 -5.79 -2.46
C ASP A 98 -11.11 -4.86 -3.50
N LEU A 99 -10.01 -4.19 -3.15
CA LEU A 99 -9.27 -3.32 -4.08
C LEU A 99 -8.36 -4.11 -5.05
N LEU A 100 -7.78 -5.24 -4.62
CA LEU A 100 -7.06 -6.15 -5.52
C LEU A 100 -7.98 -6.74 -6.59
N LEU A 101 -9.23 -7.06 -6.26
CA LEU A 101 -10.24 -7.49 -7.23
C LEU A 101 -10.57 -6.38 -8.24
N SER A 102 -10.66 -5.12 -7.79
CA SER A 102 -10.90 -3.96 -8.66
C SER A 102 -9.72 -3.68 -9.60
N VAL A 103 -8.48 -3.74 -9.11
CA VAL A 103 -7.26 -3.53 -9.92
C VAL A 103 -7.05 -4.69 -10.91
N CYS A 104 -7.32 -5.93 -10.51
CA CYS A 104 -7.29 -7.08 -11.44
C CYS A 104 -8.38 -6.99 -12.53
N LEU A 105 -9.57 -6.47 -12.21
CA LEU A 105 -10.64 -6.25 -13.20
C LEU A 105 -10.29 -5.16 -14.22
N LEU A 106 -9.58 -4.11 -13.81
CA LEU A 106 -9.10 -3.05 -14.69
C LEU A 106 -7.97 -3.48 -15.65
N GLN A 107 -7.30 -4.61 -15.39
CA GLN A 107 -6.26 -5.19 -16.26
C GLN A 107 -6.82 -6.26 -17.24
N LEU A 108 -8.11 -6.61 -17.13
CA LEU A 108 -8.79 -7.62 -17.96
C LEU A 108 -9.78 -7.01 -18.98
N MET A 109 -9.85 -5.68 -19.07
CA MET A 109 -10.56 -4.93 -20.12
C MET A 109 -9.56 -4.19 -20.99
#